data_AF-A0A822ZNQ3-F1
#
_entry.id   AF-A0A822ZNQ3-F1
#
_cell.length_a   1.000
_cell.length_b   1.000
_cell.length_c   1.000
_cell.angle_alpha   90.00
_cell.angle_beta   90.00
_cell.angle_gamma   90.00
#
_symmetry.space_group_name_H-M   'P 1'
#
loop_
_entity.id
_entity.type
_entity.pdbx_description
1 polymer ?
#
loop_
_entity_poly.entity_id
_entity_poly.type
_entity_poly.pdbx_seq_one_letter_code
_entity_poly.pdbx_strand_id
1 'polypeptide(L)'
;MYIYAIECSIPEHGLRLLCSFIDANDIAWVGDDPYIKSGEKETVPNVDNSVDRPFKTRRVFRSGKKNCYSIDVGKGERVLLRAHFYYGTYTDETFDLQFEDIYWAIVKNSSANPFYYEVIYLTKFDAISVC
;
A
#
# COMPACT_ATOMS: atom_id res chain seq x y z
N MET A 1 2.61 -5.09 7.77
CA MET A 1 2.14 -4.16 6.73
C MET A 1 2.62 -4.64 5.37
N TYR A 2 1.77 -4.68 4.36
CA TYR A 2 2.14 -5.07 3.01
C TYR A 2 1.51 -4.01 2.11
N ILE A 3 2.29 -3.10 1.53
CA ILE A 3 1.81 -2.21 0.46
C ILE A 3 2.54 -2.66 -0.80
N TYR A 4 1.75 -2.89 -1.84
CA TYR A 4 2.11 -3.73 -2.99
C TYR A 4 2.60 -2.87 -4.16
N ALA A 5 1.89 -1.77 -4.36
CA ALA A 5 2.18 -0.71 -5.28
C ALA A 5 1.37 0.49 -4.79
N ILE A 6 1.87 1.69 -5.06
CA ILE A 6 1.13 2.92 -4.75
C ILE A 6 0.33 3.27 -6.01
N GLU A 7 -0.98 3.45 -5.83
CA GLU A 7 -1.83 4.01 -6.88
C GLU A 7 -1.30 5.41 -7.22
N CYS A 8 -0.86 5.58 -8.47
CA CYS A 8 -0.44 6.87 -8.96
C CYS A 8 -1.69 7.71 -9.25
N SER A 9 -2.03 8.62 -8.34
CA SER A 9 -2.79 9.79 -8.75
C SER A 9 -1.81 10.71 -9.49
N ILE A 10 -1.99 10.95 -10.79
CA ILE A 10 -1.26 12.02 -11.48
C ILE A 10 -1.81 13.33 -10.90
N PRO A 11 -1.06 14.10 -10.09
CA PRO A 11 -1.54 15.41 -9.69
C PRO A 11 -1.47 16.29 -10.94
N GLU A 12 -2.52 17.06 -11.23
CA GLU A 12 -2.52 18.03 -12.34
C GLU A 12 -1.35 19.03 -12.26
N HIS A 13 -0.69 19.14 -11.10
CA HIS A 13 0.38 20.08 -10.82
C HIS A 13 1.64 19.51 -10.12
N GLY A 14 2.23 18.43 -10.67
CA GLY A 14 3.70 18.42 -10.78
C GLY A 14 4.54 17.47 -9.93
N LEU A 15 4.01 16.38 -9.40
CA LEU A 15 4.84 15.20 -9.06
C LEU A 15 4.63 14.13 -10.14
N ARG A 16 5.58 14.05 -11.06
CA ARG A 16 5.60 13.01 -12.11
C ARG A 16 5.98 11.69 -11.43
N LEU A 17 5.01 11.01 -10.84
CA LEU A 17 5.17 9.61 -10.47
C LEU A 17 5.50 8.85 -11.77
N LEU A 18 6.68 8.23 -11.83
CA LEU A 18 7.03 7.34 -12.93
C LEU A 18 6.26 6.04 -12.76
N CYS A 19 4.97 6.08 -13.09
CA CYS A 19 4.13 4.91 -13.06
C CYS A 19 4.66 3.91 -14.08
N SER A 20 4.89 2.69 -13.63
CA SER A 20 5.58 1.65 -14.39
C SER A 20 4.64 0.65 -15.03
N PHE A 21 3.35 0.71 -14.67
CA PHE A 21 2.33 -0.22 -15.09
C PHE A 21 0.94 0.43 -15.04
N ILE A 22 0.08 0.07 -15.99
CA ILE A 22 -1.36 0.40 -15.98
C ILE A 22 -2.12 -0.93 -16.00
N ASP A 23 -3.10 -1.10 -15.11
CA ASP A 23 -3.90 -2.31 -15.04
C ASP A 23 -5.13 -2.30 -15.98
N ALA A 24 -5.94 -3.36 -15.93
CA ALA A 24 -7.12 -3.49 -16.78
C ALA A 24 -8.27 -2.52 -16.44
N ASN A 25 -8.18 -1.81 -15.31
CA ASN A 25 -9.12 -0.77 -14.88
C ASN A 25 -8.57 0.64 -15.13
N ASP A 26 -7.54 0.78 -15.97
CA ASP A 26 -6.84 2.04 -16.28
C ASP A 26 -6.18 2.71 -15.06
N ILE A 27 -5.90 1.94 -14.00
CA ILE A 27 -5.19 2.46 -12.83
C ILE A 27 -3.69 2.38 -13.06
N ALA A 28 -3.00 3.51 -12.90
CA ALA A 28 -1.56 3.60 -12.97
C ALA A 28 -0.91 3.24 -11.63
N TRP A 29 0.13 2.40 -11.68
CA TRP A 29 0.82 1.88 -10.50
C TRP A 29 2.31 2.20 -10.54
N VAL A 30 2.88 2.49 -9.37
CA VAL A 30 4.34 2.64 -9.16
C VAL A 30 4.83 1.68 -8.07
N GLY A 31 6.10 1.28 -8.19
CA GLY A 31 6.78 0.52 -7.16
C GLY A 31 6.90 1.32 -5.86
N ASP A 32 6.87 0.61 -4.75
CA ASP A 32 6.75 1.18 -3.40
C ASP A 32 8.10 1.60 -2.76
N ASP A 33 9.24 1.22 -3.36
CA ASP A 33 10.59 1.48 -2.82
C ASP A 33 10.87 2.93 -2.44
N PRO A 34 10.45 3.96 -3.21
CA PRO A 34 10.74 5.35 -2.86
C PRO A 34 10.08 5.82 -1.56
N TYR A 35 9.07 5.09 -1.07
CA TYR A 35 8.19 5.55 -0.01
C TYR A 35 8.45 4.86 1.33
N ILE A 36 9.33 3.85 1.37
CA ILE A 36 9.57 3.01 2.55
C ILE A 36 11.06 2.77 2.74
N LYS A 37 11.52 2.74 4.01
CA LYS A 37 12.95 2.62 4.35
C LYS A 37 13.39 1.20 4.69
N SER A 38 12.45 0.28 4.86
CA SER A 38 12.69 -1.05 5.41
C SER A 38 11.86 -2.11 4.69
N GLY A 39 12.07 -3.37 5.07
CA GLY A 39 11.35 -4.52 4.50
C GLY A 39 11.94 -4.99 3.17
N GLU A 40 11.57 -6.21 2.80
CA GLU A 40 12.06 -6.89 1.60
C GLU A 40 10.90 -7.22 0.68
N LYS A 41 11.15 -7.16 -0.64
CA LYS A 41 10.17 -7.57 -1.65
C LYS A 41 10.21 -9.07 -1.84
N GLU A 42 9.04 -9.70 -1.80
CA GLU A 42 8.85 -11.12 -2.08
C GLU A 42 7.73 -11.32 -3.09
N THR A 43 7.79 -12.43 -3.84
CA THR A 43 6.64 -12.90 -4.62
C THR A 43 5.65 -13.59 -3.69
N VAL A 44 4.36 -13.35 -3.89
CA VAL A 44 3.32 -14.04 -3.12
C VAL A 44 3.30 -15.52 -3.50
N PRO A 45 3.35 -16.46 -2.53
CA PRO A 45 3.31 -17.88 -2.83
C PRO A 45 1.98 -18.28 -3.45
N ASN A 46 2.01 -19.28 -4.34
CA ASN A 46 0.83 -19.85 -5.01
C ASN A 46 -0.02 -18.83 -5.79
N VAL A 47 0.57 -17.72 -6.23
CA VAL A 47 -0.15 -16.72 -7.02
C VAL A 47 -0.47 -17.28 -8.41
N ASP A 48 -1.75 -17.30 -8.76
CA ASP A 48 -2.20 -17.73 -10.09
C ASP A 48 -2.18 -16.57 -11.11
N ASN A 49 -2.56 -16.88 -12.36
CA ASN A 49 -2.60 -15.89 -13.43
C ASN A 49 -3.81 -14.94 -13.39
N SER A 50 -4.85 -15.26 -12.61
CA SER A 50 -6.05 -14.44 -12.42
C SER A 50 -5.83 -13.30 -11.42
N VAL A 51 -4.82 -13.41 -10.56
CA VAL A 51 -4.44 -12.33 -9.63
C VAL A 51 -3.78 -11.18 -10.38
N ASP A 52 -4.27 -9.96 -10.16
CA ASP A 52 -3.71 -8.77 -10.81
C ASP A 52 -2.26 -8.53 -10.42
N ARG A 53 -1.48 -8.00 -11.37
CA ARG A 53 -0.04 -7.76 -11.22
C ARG A 53 0.36 -7.04 -9.91
N PRO A 54 -0.33 -5.99 -9.44
CA PRO A 54 0.01 -5.33 -8.19
C PRO A 54 0.02 -6.31 -7.01
N PHE A 55 -0.89 -7.27 -6.98
CA PHE A 55 -1.02 -8.21 -5.87
C PHE A 55 -0.03 -9.39 -5.93
N LYS A 56 0.79 -9.52 -6.98
CA LYS A 56 1.73 -10.66 -7.11
C LYS A 56 2.98 -10.53 -6.24
N THR A 57 3.29 -9.34 -5.74
CA THR A 57 4.48 -9.08 -4.92
C THR A 57 4.12 -8.40 -3.62
N ARG A 58 4.69 -8.83 -2.50
CA ARG A 58 4.44 -8.27 -1.18
C ARG A 58 5.73 -7.71 -0.57
N ARG A 59 5.62 -6.69 0.29
CA ARG A 59 6.73 -6.25 1.14
C ARG A 59 6.65 -6.87 2.53
N VAL A 60 7.68 -7.62 2.92
CA VAL A 60 7.76 -8.31 4.20
C VAL A 60 8.65 -7.54 5.17
N PHE A 61 8.17 -7.33 6.39
CA PHE A 61 8.93 -6.71 7.47
C PHE A 61 9.30 -7.77 8.51
N ARG A 62 10.55 -8.25 8.49
CA ARG A 62 11.04 -9.28 9.44
C ARG A 62 11.59 -8.70 10.74
N SER A 63 11.76 -7.39 10.80
CA SER A 63 12.26 -6.66 11.96
C SER A 63 11.60 -5.29 12.06
N GLY A 64 11.69 -4.69 13.24
CA GLY A 64 11.03 -3.41 13.54
C GLY A 64 9.59 -3.59 14.00
N LYS A 65 9.19 -2.80 15.01
CA LYS A 65 7.82 -2.82 15.56
C LYS A 65 6.85 -1.94 14.77
N LYS A 66 7.38 -1.03 13.94
CA LYS A 66 6.62 -0.05 13.16
C LYS A 66 7.39 0.24 11.88
N ASN A 67 6.73 0.15 10.74
CA ASN A 67 7.30 0.42 9.43
C ASN A 67 6.32 1.31 8.70
N CYS A 68 6.78 2.48 8.25
CA CYS A 68 5.89 3.53 7.75
C CYS A 68 6.26 3.93 6.34
N TYR A 69 5.25 3.97 5.48
CA TYR A 69 5.32 4.62 4.18
C TYR A 69 5.15 6.11 4.39
N SER A 70 6.00 6.90 3.74
CA SER A 70 5.87 8.36 3.66
C SER A 70 5.53 8.72 2.22
N ILE A 71 4.40 9.37 2.02
CA ILE A 71 3.90 9.74 0.70
C ILE A 71 3.72 11.25 0.68
N ASP A 72 4.46 11.93 -0.20
CA ASP A 72 4.30 13.37 -0.41
C ASP A 72 2.92 13.63 -1.04
N VAL A 73 2.16 14.52 -0.42
CA VAL A 73 0.81 14.92 -0.84
C VAL A 73 0.69 16.42 -0.66
N GLY A 74 -0.16 17.12 -1.44
CA GLY A 74 -0.35 18.55 -1.21
C GLY A 74 -1.08 18.78 0.12
N LYS A 75 -0.69 19.79 0.90
CA LYS A 75 -1.45 20.21 2.08
C LYS A 75 -2.85 20.72 1.70
N GLY A 76 -3.86 20.28 2.45
CA GLY A 76 -5.27 20.65 2.23
C GLY A 76 -5.94 19.88 1.08
N GLU A 77 -5.26 18.90 0.50
CA GLU A 77 -5.83 18.01 -0.51
C GLU A 77 -6.71 16.94 0.13
N ARG A 78 -7.76 16.55 -0.60
CA ARG A 78 -8.59 15.40 -0.24
C ARG A 78 -8.03 14.18 -0.94
N VAL A 79 -7.58 13.21 -0.16
CA VAL A 79 -6.99 11.97 -0.66
C VAL A 79 -7.85 10.76 -0.31
N LEU A 80 -7.82 9.76 -1.19
CA LEU A 80 -8.34 8.42 -0.95
C LEU A 80 -7.14 7.50 -0.76
N LEU A 81 -7.03 6.87 0.41
CA LEU A 81 -5.99 5.91 0.70
C LEU A 81 -6.57 4.49 0.75
N ARG A 82 -5.98 3.58 -0.02
CA ARG A 82 -6.30 2.15 -0.01
C ARG A 82 -5.08 1.31 0.34
N ALA A 83 -5.12 0.65 1.49
CA ALA A 83 -4.12 -0.34 1.88
C ALA A 83 -4.61 -1.72 1.44
N HIS A 84 -4.02 -2.25 0.37
CA HIS A 84 -4.35 -3.57 -0.17
C HIS A 84 -3.53 -4.67 0.51
N PHE A 85 -4.08 -5.87 0.62
CA PHE A 85 -3.49 -7.03 1.26
C PHE A 85 -3.84 -8.31 0.48
N TYR A 86 -2.81 -9.12 0.18
CA TYR A 86 -2.97 -10.44 -0.42
C TYR A 86 -1.80 -11.35 -0.04
N TYR A 87 -2.12 -12.45 0.64
CA TYR A 87 -1.11 -13.32 1.21
C TYR A 87 -0.89 -14.62 0.43
N GLY A 88 -1.81 -15.00 -0.46
CA GLY A 88 -1.80 -16.26 -1.20
C GLY A 88 -1.98 -17.53 -0.34
N THR A 89 -1.74 -17.44 0.96
CA THR A 89 -1.88 -18.50 1.95
C THR A 89 -2.35 -17.93 3.28
N TYR A 90 -3.07 -18.74 4.07
CA TYR A 90 -3.41 -18.39 5.45
C TYR A 90 -2.15 -18.30 6.32
N THR A 91 -2.09 -17.26 7.15
CA THR A 91 -1.07 -17.09 8.20
C THR A 91 -1.74 -16.53 9.45
N ASP A 92 -1.22 -16.86 10.63
CA ASP A 92 -1.71 -16.30 11.90
C ASP A 92 -1.15 -14.89 12.18
N GLU A 93 -0.59 -14.23 11.15
CA GLU A 93 -0.03 -12.90 11.28
C GLU A 93 -1.15 -11.86 11.44
N THR A 94 -0.99 -11.03 12.46
CA THR A 94 -1.87 -9.91 12.75
C THR A 94 -1.04 -8.69 13.09
N PHE A 95 -1.41 -7.53 12.56
CA PHE A 95 -0.77 -6.26 12.90
C PHE A 95 -1.77 -5.11 12.81
N ASP A 96 -1.45 -4.02 13.52
CA ASP A 96 -2.21 -2.78 13.44
C ASP A 96 -1.80 -2.00 12.20
N LEU A 97 -2.80 -1.42 11.54
CA LEU A 97 -2.68 -0.41 10.51
C LEU A 97 -2.97 0.94 11.16
N GLN A 98 -2.09 1.90 10.96
CA GLN A 98 -2.12 3.26 11.45
C GLN A 98 -2.03 4.24 10.28
N PHE A 99 -2.82 5.31 10.37
CA PHE A 99 -2.76 6.43 9.47
C PHE A 99 -2.45 7.68 10.27
N GLU A 100 -1.38 8.42 9.93
CA GLU A 100 -0.93 9.59 10.70
C GLU A 100 -0.72 9.29 12.19
N ASP A 101 -0.11 8.16 12.52
CA ASP A 101 0.07 7.64 13.89
C ASP A 101 -1.24 7.34 14.66
N ILE A 102 -2.40 7.38 14.00
CA ILE A 102 -3.70 7.05 14.57
C ILE A 102 -4.09 5.63 14.14
N TYR A 103 -4.57 4.82 15.07
CA TYR A 103 -5.11 3.49 14.77
C TYR A 103 -6.22 3.59 13.72
N TRP A 104 -6.06 2.84 12.63
CA TRP A 104 -7.02 2.75 11.54
C TRP A 104 -7.75 1.41 11.55
N ALA A 105 -7.00 0.30 11.57
CA ALA A 105 -7.57 -1.05 11.52
C ALA A 105 -6.62 -2.10 12.07
N ILE A 106 -7.13 -3.31 12.29
CA ILE A 106 -6.32 -4.51 12.52
C ILE A 106 -6.37 -5.38 11.27
N VAL A 107 -5.21 -5.68 10.70
CA VAL A 107 -5.08 -6.55 9.53
C VAL A 107 -4.93 -7.97 10.03
N LYS A 108 -5.86 -8.85 9.62
CA LYS A 108 -5.83 -10.28 9.88
C LYS A 108 -5.79 -11.02 8.56
N ASN A 109 -4.82 -11.93 8.41
CA ASN A 109 -4.73 -12.75 7.21
C ASN A 109 -5.69 -13.95 7.25
N SER A 110 -6.99 -13.67 7.13
CA SER A 110 -8.05 -14.70 7.15
C SER A 110 -8.69 -14.95 5.78
N SER A 111 -8.10 -14.45 4.69
CA SER A 111 -8.68 -14.53 3.34
C SER A 111 -7.64 -15.04 2.33
N ALA A 112 -8.07 -16.00 1.51
CA ALA A 112 -7.31 -16.44 0.34
C ALA A 112 -7.49 -15.50 -0.86
N ASN A 113 -8.38 -14.51 -0.78
CA ASN A 113 -8.60 -13.48 -1.79
C ASN A 113 -7.97 -12.14 -1.37
N PRO A 114 -7.56 -11.28 -2.33
CA PRO A 114 -7.15 -9.91 -2.03
C PRO A 114 -8.24 -9.13 -1.27
N PHE A 115 -7.83 -8.29 -0.33
CA PHE A 115 -8.73 -7.42 0.43
C PHE A 115 -8.04 -6.08 0.70
N TYR A 116 -8.79 -5.06 1.12
CA TYR A 116 -8.23 -3.74 1.38
C TYR A 116 -8.97 -3.02 2.51
N TYR A 117 -8.30 -2.02 3.09
CA TYR A 117 -8.91 -1.01 3.95
C TYR A 117 -8.85 0.33 3.22
N GLU A 118 -9.93 1.10 3.32
CA GLU A 118 -10.07 2.39 2.65
C GLU A 118 -10.37 3.52 3.65
N VAL A 119 -9.73 4.69 3.45
CA VAL A 119 -10.00 5.91 4.21
C VAL A 119 -9.91 7.13 3.30
N ILE A 120 -10.82 8.08 3.52
CA ILE A 120 -10.76 9.41 2.91
C ILE A 120 -10.22 10.37 3.95
N TYR A 121 -9.23 11.17 3.58
CA TYR A 121 -8.58 12.11 4.49
C TYR A 121 -8.37 13.47 3.85
N LEU A 122 -8.46 14.52 4.67
CA LEU A 122 -8.03 15.87 4.30
C LEU A 122 -6.64 16.11 4.88
N THR A 123 -5.65 16.27 4.00
CA THR A 123 -4.24 16.34 4.39
C THR A 123 -3.95 17.60 5.21
N LYS A 124 -3.22 17.43 6.32
CA LYS A 124 -2.83 18.55 7.20
C LYS A 124 -1.43 19.09 6.89
N PHE A 125 -0.61 18.24 6.28
CA PHE A 125 0.80 18.46 5.98
C PHE A 125 1.08 18.06 4.52
N ASP A 126 2.28 18.37 4.05
CA ASP A 126 2.73 18.06 2.69
C ASP A 126 3.18 16.59 2.50
N ALA A 127 2.95 15.76 3.50
CA ALA A 127 3.17 14.33 3.45
C ALA A 127 2.17 13.63 4.38
N ILE A 128 1.87 12.38 4.05
CA ILE A 128 1.12 11.46 4.91
C ILE A 128 1.95 10.23 5.25
N SER A 129 1.69 9.68 6.43
CA SER A 129 2.30 8.47 6.97
C SER A 129 1.27 7.36 7.08
N VAL A 130 1.61 6.20 6.52
CA VAL A 130 0.84 4.96 6.70
C VAL A 130 1.77 3.93 7.31
N CYS A 131 1.39 3.40 8.47
CA CYS A 131 2.09 2.32 9.16
C CYS A 131 1.08 1.23 9.52
#